data_AF-A0A5C6Z7W5-F1
#
_entry.id   AF-A0A5C6Z7W5-F1
#
_cell.length_a   1.000
_cell.length_b   1.000
_cell.length_c   1.000
_cell.angle_alpha   90.00
_cell.angle_beta   90.00
_cell.angle_gamma   90.00
#
_symmetry.space_group_name_H-M   'P 1'
#
loop_
_entity.id
_entity.type
_entity.pdbx_description
1 polymer ?
#
loop_
_entity_poly.entity_id
_entity_poly.type
_entity_poly.pdbx_seq_one_letter_code
_entity_poly.pdbx_strand_id
1 'polypeptide(L)'
;MSDRVPTRAEIIERIRASSKDAFVLEEMQRLGFWPAGEGKPSIEAALIQRELELMKALEDMQQELRSHSDPEAALKRMREERLAQARAKREATAQAREQLAMAMASGDVPAAA
;
A
#
# COMPACT_ATOMS: atom_id res chain seq x y z
N MET A 1 5.13 -7.61 -42.94
CA MET A 1 4.04 -8.10 -42.06
C MET A 1 3.28 -6.86 -41.63
N SER A 2 1.99 -6.76 -41.94
CA SER A 2 1.22 -5.54 -41.66
C SER A 2 0.82 -5.55 -40.19
N ASP A 3 1.57 -4.82 -39.38
CA ASP A 3 1.29 -4.75 -37.95
C ASP A 3 0.05 -3.88 -37.72
N ARG A 4 -0.95 -4.48 -37.07
CA ARG A 4 -2.15 -3.77 -36.63
C ARG A 4 -1.74 -2.63 -35.69
N VAL A 5 -2.18 -1.41 -36.00
CA VAL A 5 -2.02 -0.25 -35.11
C VAL A 5 -2.91 -0.47 -33.86
N PRO A 6 -2.33 -0.44 -32.64
CA PRO A 6 -3.12 -0.60 -31.42
C PRO A 6 -4.06 0.59 -31.21
N THR A 7 -5.22 0.31 -30.62
CA THR A 7 -6.19 1.35 -30.27
C THR A 7 -5.69 2.19 -29.09
N ARG A 8 -6.24 3.40 -28.91
CA ARG A 8 -5.88 4.28 -27.78
C ARG A 8 -6.04 3.58 -26.41
N ALA A 9 -7.07 2.76 -26.24
CA ALA A 9 -7.29 2.02 -25.00
C ALA A 9 -6.19 0.99 -24.75
N GLU A 10 -5.80 0.22 -25.78
CA GLU A 10 -4.72 -0.77 -25.71
C GLU A 10 -3.36 -0.10 -25.41
N ILE A 11 -3.09 1.08 -25.97
CA ILE A 11 -1.88 1.87 -25.66
C ILE A 11 -1.86 2.27 -24.18
N ILE A 12 -2.97 2.78 -23.66
CA ILE A 12 -3.06 3.21 -22.26
C ILE A 12 -2.83 2.04 -21.30
N GLU A 13 -3.41 0.87 -21.56
CA GLU A 13 -3.18 -0.32 -20.74
C GLU A 13 -1.71 -0.75 -20.75
N ARG A 14 -1.05 -0.73 -21.92
CA ARG A 14 0.38 -1.06 -22.02
C ARG A 14 1.29 -0.07 -21.30
N ILE A 15 0.99 1.23 -21.38
CA ILE A 15 1.71 2.27 -20.65
C ILE A 15 1.52 2.09 -19.14
N ARG A 16 0.30 1.76 -18.69
CA ARG A 16 0.02 1.49 -17.27
C ARG A 16 0.78 0.27 -16.76
N ALA A 17 0.88 -0.79 -17.58
CA ALA A 17 1.64 -2.00 -17.23
C ALA A 17 3.17 -1.80 -17.24
N SER A 18 3.66 -0.70 -17.81
CA SER A 18 5.08 -0.39 -17.94
C SER A 18 5.36 1.09 -17.64
N SER A 19 5.85 1.84 -18.63
CA SER A 19 5.93 3.29 -18.62
C SER A 19 5.76 3.80 -20.04
N LYS A 20 5.50 5.10 -20.19
CA LYS A 20 5.38 5.74 -21.52
C LYS A 20 6.65 5.54 -22.33
N ASP A 21 7.80 5.70 -21.71
CA ASP A 21 9.09 5.66 -22.40
C ASP A 21 9.49 4.23 -22.77
N ALA A 22 9.19 3.25 -21.91
CA ALA A 22 9.36 1.83 -22.24
C ALA A 22 8.49 1.42 -23.45
N PHE A 23 7.24 1.87 -23.48
CA PHE A 23 6.33 1.62 -24.61
C PHE A 23 6.83 2.28 -25.90
N VAL A 24 7.29 3.54 -25.85
CA VAL A 24 7.85 4.24 -27.01
C VAL A 24 9.09 3.54 -27.54
N LEU A 25 9.99 3.11 -26.65
CA LEU A 25 11.19 2.38 -27.04
C LEU A 25 10.86 1.08 -27.78
N GLU A 26 9.92 0.29 -27.25
CA GLU A 26 9.44 -0.94 -27.90
C GLU A 26 8.88 -0.65 -29.30
N GLU A 27 8.11 0.42 -29.45
CA GLU A 27 7.49 0.77 -30.72
C GLU A 27 8.49 1.30 -31.75
N MET A 28 9.49 2.08 -31.31
CA MET A 28 10.59 2.51 -32.18
C MET A 28 11.44 1.32 -32.67
N GLN A 29 11.61 0.29 -31.84
CA GLN A 29 12.26 -0.96 -32.24
C GLN A 29 11.40 -1.75 -33.24
N ARG A 30 10.10 -1.92 -32.97
CA ARG A 30 9.15 -2.60 -33.87
C ARG A 30 9.11 -1.97 -35.26
N LEU A 31 9.14 -0.63 -35.31
CA LEU A 31 9.14 0.14 -36.55
C LEU A 31 10.51 0.18 -37.26
N GLY A 32 11.55 -0.42 -36.66
CA GLY A 32 12.88 -0.54 -37.26
C GLY A 32 13.74 0.73 -37.17
N PHE A 33 13.32 1.74 -36.39
CA PHE A 33 14.09 2.98 -36.21
C PHE A 33 15.27 2.79 -35.24
N TRP A 34 15.17 1.87 -34.28
CA TRP A 34 16.25 1.49 -33.38
C TRP A 34 16.45 -0.04 -33.39
N PRO A 35 17.39 -0.58 -34.19
CA PRO A 35 17.68 -2.01 -34.16
C PRO A 35 18.19 -2.42 -32.78
N ALA A 36 17.64 -3.51 -32.24
CA ALA A 36 18.03 -4.03 -30.94
C ALA A 36 19.54 -4.36 -30.94
N GLY A 37 20.32 -3.64 -30.13
CA GLY A 37 21.75 -3.89 -29.94
C GLY A 37 22.71 -3.03 -30.78
N GLU A 38 22.24 -2.27 -31.78
CA GLU A 38 23.08 -1.33 -32.55
C GLU A 38 22.65 0.12 -32.28
N GLY A 39 23.57 0.95 -31.78
CA GLY A 39 23.27 2.35 -31.41
C GLY A 39 22.53 2.50 -30.07
N LYS A 40 23.04 1.84 -29.03
CA LYS A 40 22.53 1.88 -27.65
C LYS A 40 22.12 3.29 -27.22
N PRO A 41 20.87 3.50 -26.83
CA PRO A 41 20.55 4.59 -25.93
C PRO A 41 20.88 4.10 -24.50
N SER A 42 22.18 3.96 -24.19
CA SER A 42 22.61 3.49 -22.85
C SER A 42 22.26 4.50 -21.77
N ILE A 43 22.17 5.78 -22.16
CA ILE A 43 21.82 6.89 -21.30
C ILE A 43 20.31 6.84 -21.02
N GLU A 44 19.48 6.59 -22.02
CA GLU A 44 18.03 6.59 -21.91
C GLU A 44 17.53 5.38 -21.12
N ALA A 45 18.12 4.20 -21.30
CA ALA A 45 17.81 3.04 -20.46
C ALA A 45 18.18 3.28 -18.98
N ALA A 46 19.33 3.91 -18.73
CA ALA A 46 19.74 4.29 -17.39
C ALA A 46 18.86 5.40 -16.79
N LEU A 47 18.41 6.36 -17.60
CA LEU A 47 17.50 7.42 -17.19
C LEU A 47 16.10 6.90 -16.88
N ILE A 48 15.56 5.99 -17.69
CA ILE A 48 14.26 5.34 -17.44
C ILE A 48 14.34 4.54 -16.13
N GLN A 49 15.42 3.79 -15.92
CA GLN A 49 15.63 3.07 -14.67
C GLN A 49 15.71 4.04 -13.48
N ARG A 50 16.44 5.15 -13.64
CA ARG A 50 16.57 6.16 -12.60
C ARG A 50 15.26 6.89 -12.31
N GLU A 51 14.46 7.17 -13.34
CA GLU A 51 13.13 7.76 -13.21
C GLU A 51 12.19 6.83 -12.43
N LEU A 52 12.16 5.54 -12.78
CA LEU A 52 11.37 4.54 -12.06
C LEU A 52 11.77 4.42 -10.59
N GLU A 53 13.06 4.46 -10.29
CA GLU A 53 13.56 4.49 -8.90
C GLU A 53 13.08 5.75 -8.15
N LEU A 54 13.20 6.92 -8.79
CA LEU A 54 12.80 8.19 -8.18
C LEU A 54 11.29 8.27 -7.99
N MET A 55 10.49 7.77 -8.93
CA MET A 55 9.04 7.71 -8.81
C MET A 55 8.60 6.82 -7.64
N LYS A 56 9.21 5.64 -7.47
CA LYS A 56 8.95 4.78 -6.31
C LYS A 56 9.32 5.46 -4.99
N ALA A 57 10.50 6.07 -4.93
CA ALA A 57 10.94 6.80 -3.72
C ALA A 57 10.00 7.97 -3.38
N LEU A 58 9.50 8.69 -4.40
CA LEU A 58 8.54 9.76 -4.23
C LEU A 58 7.19 9.23 -3.72
N GLU A 59 6.71 8.11 -4.26
CA GLU A 59 5.45 7.50 -3.85
C GLU A 59 5.50 6.99 -2.40
N ASP A 60 6.61 6.34 -2.01
CA ASP A 60 6.85 5.91 -0.63
C ASP A 60 6.86 7.11 0.33
N MET A 61 7.60 8.18 0.01
CA MET A 61 7.60 9.41 0.80
C MET A 61 6.22 10.07 0.88
N GLN A 62 5.44 10.04 -0.20
CA GLN A 62 4.07 10.57 -0.18
C GLN A 62 3.11 9.68 0.64
N GLN A 63 3.30 8.36 0.68
CA GLN A 63 2.53 7.48 1.57
C GLN A 63 2.87 7.75 3.03
N GLU A 64 4.16 7.87 3.36
CA GLU A 64 4.61 8.24 4.70
C GLU A 64 4.06 9.61 5.10
N LEU A 65 4.18 10.62 4.23
CA LEU A 65 3.63 11.94 4.49
C LEU A 65 2.11 11.91 4.63
N ARG A 66 1.37 11.14 3.81
CA ARG A 66 -0.10 10.99 3.95
C ARG A 66 -0.51 10.37 5.29
N SER A 67 0.28 9.44 5.81
CA SER A 67 0.04 8.87 7.14
C SER A 67 0.13 9.92 8.25
N HIS A 68 0.91 10.98 8.03
CA HIS A 68 1.11 12.12 8.92
C HIS A 68 0.28 13.37 8.57
N SER A 69 -0.19 13.51 7.33
CA SER A 69 -0.81 14.73 6.81
C SER A 69 -2.29 14.86 7.14
N ASP A 70 -2.93 13.78 7.60
CA ASP A 70 -4.31 13.83 8.11
C ASP A 70 -4.32 13.69 9.64
N PRO A 71 -3.98 14.78 10.36
CA PRO A 71 -4.00 14.79 11.82
C PRO A 71 -5.41 14.51 12.36
N GLU A 72 -6.47 14.83 11.61
CA GLU A 72 -7.84 14.53 12.04
C GLU A 72 -8.14 13.04 11.98
N ALA A 73 -7.76 12.34 10.90
CA ALA A 73 -7.88 10.89 10.80
C ALA A 73 -6.98 10.17 11.81
N ALA A 74 -5.77 10.67 12.07
CA ALA A 74 -4.92 10.14 13.12
C ALA A 74 -5.57 10.27 14.52
N LEU A 75 -6.11 11.46 14.84
CA LEU A 75 -6.84 11.70 16.08
C LEU A 75 -8.09 10.83 16.22
N LYS A 76 -8.82 10.61 15.12
CA LYS A 76 -9.99 9.72 15.08
C LYS A 76 -9.61 8.28 15.40
N ARG A 77 -8.56 7.73 14.75
CA ARG A 77 -8.04 6.38 15.03
C ARG A 77 -7.64 6.23 16.50
N MET A 78 -6.90 7.19 17.06
CA MET A 78 -6.52 7.16 18.48
C MET A 78 -7.72 7.22 19.44
N ARG A 79 -8.82 7.89 19.08
CA ARG A 79 -10.05 7.93 19.88
C ARG A 79 -10.79 6.58 19.81
N GLU A 80 -10.87 5.99 18.63
CA GLU A 80 -11.47 4.67 18.42
C GLU A 80 -10.72 3.58 19.20
N GLU A 81 -9.39 3.58 19.15
CA GLU A 81 -8.55 2.66 19.92
C GLU A 81 -8.76 2.81 21.43
N ARG A 82 -8.77 4.05 21.96
CA ARG A 82 -9.06 4.29 23.39
C ARG A 82 -10.44 3.80 23.79
N LEU A 83 -11.44 4.01 22.92
CA LEU A 83 -12.80 3.53 23.18
C LEU A 83 -12.86 2.00 23.20
N ALA A 84 -12.21 1.34 22.25
CA ALA A 84 -12.12 -0.12 22.19
C ALA A 84 -11.43 -0.70 23.45
N GLN A 85 -10.29 -0.13 23.86
CA GLN A 85 -9.60 -0.53 25.09
C GLN A 85 -10.47 -0.32 26.34
N ALA A 86 -11.21 0.78 26.41
CA ALA A 86 -12.11 1.05 27.53
C ALA A 86 -13.28 0.04 27.57
N ARG A 87 -13.84 -0.34 26.41
CA ARG A 87 -14.87 -1.37 26.31
C ARG A 87 -14.34 -2.73 26.75
N ALA A 88 -13.19 -3.15 26.23
CA ALA A 88 -12.54 -4.42 26.63
C ALA A 88 -12.27 -4.49 28.15
N LYS A 89 -11.80 -3.39 28.76
CA LYS A 89 -11.61 -3.33 30.23
C LYS A 89 -12.92 -3.48 31.00
N ARG A 90 -14.01 -2.85 30.53
CA ARG A 90 -15.33 -2.96 31.17
C ARG A 90 -15.88 -4.38 31.07
N GLU A 91 -15.77 -5.00 29.91
CA GLU A 91 -16.17 -6.39 29.68
C GLU A 91 -15.38 -7.34 30.57
N ALA A 92 -14.05 -7.20 30.63
CA ALA A 92 -13.22 -8.00 31.53
C ALA A 92 -13.59 -7.81 33.02
N THR A 93 -13.90 -6.58 33.43
CA THR A 93 -14.33 -6.29 34.80
C THR A 93 -15.71 -6.89 35.11
N ALA A 94 -16.64 -6.84 34.15
CA ALA A 94 -17.97 -7.45 34.30
C ALA A 94 -17.86 -8.97 34.43
N GLN A 95 -17.08 -9.61 33.54
CA GLN A 95 -16.82 -11.05 33.59
C GLN A 95 -16.16 -11.47 34.92
N ALA A 96 -15.16 -10.72 35.39
CA ALA A 96 -14.53 -11.01 36.68
C ALA A 96 -15.52 -10.91 37.85
N ARG A 97 -16.44 -9.94 37.83
CA ARG A 97 -17.50 -9.81 38.86
C ARG A 97 -18.50 -10.95 38.81
N GLU A 98 -18.92 -11.37 37.61
CA GLU A 98 -19.82 -12.51 37.44
C GLU A 98 -19.17 -13.81 37.94
N GLN A 99 -17.90 -14.03 37.59
CA GLN A 99 -17.13 -15.19 38.09
C GLN A 99 -17.01 -15.18 39.61
N LEU A 100 -16.70 -14.03 40.22
CA LEU A 100 -16.66 -13.88 41.67
C LEU A 100 -18.02 -14.15 42.32
N ALA A 101 -19.11 -13.66 41.74
CA ALA A 101 -20.47 -13.91 42.24
C ALA A 101 -20.84 -15.40 42.15
N MET A 102 -20.50 -16.07 41.04
CA MET A 102 -20.71 -17.51 40.88
C MET A 102 -19.85 -18.33 41.84
N ALA A 103 -18.59 -17.94 42.07
CA ALA A 103 -17.68 -18.57 43.04
C ALA A 103 -18.21 -18.44 44.49
N MET A 104 -18.68 -17.25 44.86
CA MET A 104 -19.34 -17.02 46.17
C MET A 104 -20.63 -17.82 46.31
N ALA A 105 -21.42 -17.96 45.24
CA ALA A 105 -22.67 -18.75 45.25
C ALA A 105 -22.44 -20.27 45.27
N SER A 106 -21.30 -20.74 44.74
CA SER A 106 -20.90 -22.17 44.74
C SER A 106 -20.12 -22.59 45.98
N GLY A 107 -19.74 -21.65 46.85
CA GLY A 107 -19.00 -21.92 48.09
C GLY A 107 -17.48 -22.01 47.94
N ASP A 108 -16.97 -21.93 46.72
CA ASP A 108 -15.55 -21.86 46.41
C ASP A 108 -15.06 -20.42 46.53
N VAL A 109 -14.91 -19.92 47.77
CA VAL A 109 -14.32 -18.59 48.01
C VAL A 109 -12.80 -18.70 47.86
N PRO A 110 -12.17 -18.05 46.86
CA PRO A 110 -10.72 -17.93 46.85
C PRO A 110 -10.28 -17.07 48.04
N ALA A 111 -9.44 -17.63 48.92
CA ALA A 111 -8.81 -16.88 50.00
C ALA A 111 -8.03 -15.70 49.42
N ALA A 112 -8.41 -14.48 49.81
CA ALA A 112 -7.75 -13.26 49.38
C ALA A 112 -6.28 -13.26 49.80
N ALA A 113 -5.37 -13.09 48.84
CA ALA A 113 -3.95 -12.81 49.03
C ALA A 113 -3.67 -11.31 48.89
#